data_AF-A0A2E5JYK3-F1
#
_entry.id   AF-A0A2E5JYK3-F1
#
_cell.length_a   1.000
_cell.length_b   1.000
_cell.length_c   1.000
_cell.angle_alpha   90.00
_cell.angle_beta   90.00
_cell.angle_gamma   90.00
#
_symmetry.space_group_name_H-M   'P 1'
#
loop_
_entity.id
_entity.type
_entity.pdbx_description
1 polymer ?
#
loop_
_entity_poly.entity_id
_entity_poly.type
_entity_poly.pdbx_seq_one_letter_code
_entity_poly.pdbx_strand_id
1 'polypeptide(L)'
;MSLASFSFSYANPAGLPDGYALQYEQSFDSKHAWNDFMMTDLPAWEILRPEGNRLLAITGLSDYEPPHRSPSNISLIKGMTFGSFVLEVDILQSGVKGTPIKEYMTQYSDVANAPGYAHRDHCFFFRFQDPAGYMYIHVAKHADNNAHNVFVVDEADRTPITDFRTIGGEVWKNPYCARYRERDGCPLF
;
A
#
# COMPACT_ATOMS: atom_id res chain seq x y z
N MET A 1 -37.10 8.09 -12.05
CA MET A 1 -35.73 8.57 -11.71
C MET A 1 -34.77 7.87 -12.66
N SER A 2 -33.81 8.59 -13.24
CA SER A 2 -32.76 7.96 -14.06
C SER A 2 -31.54 7.70 -13.20
N LEU A 3 -31.05 6.45 -13.17
CA LEU A 3 -29.76 6.11 -12.59
C LEU A 3 -28.68 6.30 -13.66
N ALA A 4 -27.93 7.40 -13.57
CA ALA A 4 -26.77 7.63 -14.41
C ALA A 4 -25.62 6.73 -13.93
N SER A 5 -25.48 5.55 -14.54
CA SER A 5 -24.32 4.68 -14.34
C SER A 5 -23.08 5.31 -14.97
N PHE A 6 -22.25 5.96 -14.15
CA PHE A 6 -20.93 6.43 -14.56
C PHE A 6 -19.95 5.25 -14.67
N SER A 7 -19.98 4.55 -15.80
CA SER A 7 -18.96 3.56 -16.15
C SER A 7 -17.65 4.27 -16.47
N PHE A 8 -16.77 4.41 -15.46
CA PHE A 8 -15.40 4.86 -15.68
C PHE A 8 -14.63 3.82 -16.49
N SER A 9 -14.52 4.03 -17.80
CA SER A 9 -13.62 3.25 -18.66
C SER A 9 -12.17 3.71 -18.43
N TYR A 10 -11.60 3.29 -17.30
CA TYR A 10 -10.17 3.46 -17.04
C TYR A 10 -9.37 2.62 -18.03
N ALA A 11 -8.62 3.29 -18.91
CA ALA A 11 -7.81 2.67 -19.94
C ALA A 11 -6.90 1.55 -19.38
N ASN A 12 -6.57 0.57 -20.23
CA ASN A 12 -5.58 -0.45 -19.86
C ASN A 12 -4.22 0.24 -19.53
N PRO A 13 -3.49 -0.25 -18.53
CA PRO A 13 -2.16 0.26 -18.20
C PRO A 13 -1.22 0.14 -19.39
N ALA A 14 -0.42 1.19 -19.65
CA ALA A 14 0.51 1.20 -20.76
C ALA A 14 1.68 0.24 -20.50
N GLY A 15 1.90 -0.73 -21.41
CA GLY A 15 3.03 -1.65 -21.33
C GLY A 15 2.80 -2.92 -20.50
N LEU A 16 1.56 -3.32 -20.21
CA LEU A 16 1.29 -4.69 -19.73
C LEU A 16 1.82 -5.72 -20.75
N PRO A 17 2.48 -6.81 -20.30
CA PRO A 17 2.81 -7.93 -21.16
C PRO A 17 1.57 -8.68 -21.65
N ASP A 18 1.66 -9.32 -22.81
CA ASP A 18 0.59 -10.16 -23.34
C ASP A 18 0.23 -11.31 -22.37
N GLY A 19 -1.07 -11.59 -22.27
CA GLY A 19 -1.61 -12.68 -21.45
C GLY A 19 -1.93 -12.34 -19.98
N TYR A 20 -1.82 -11.07 -19.56
CA TYR A 20 -2.25 -10.61 -18.23
C TYR A 20 -3.71 -10.08 -18.25
N ALA A 21 -4.54 -10.59 -17.36
CA ALA A 21 -5.97 -10.26 -17.23
C ALA A 21 -6.33 -9.69 -15.86
N LEU A 22 -7.47 -9.00 -15.76
CA LEU A 22 -7.93 -8.42 -14.49
C LEU A 22 -8.41 -9.53 -13.55
N GLN A 23 -7.75 -9.65 -12.40
CA GLN A 23 -8.15 -10.60 -11.34
C GLN A 23 -8.75 -9.87 -10.13
N TYR A 24 -8.25 -8.67 -9.77
CA TYR A 24 -8.79 -7.88 -8.66
C TYR A 24 -8.68 -6.36 -8.90
N GLU A 25 -9.74 -5.64 -8.57
CA GLU A 25 -9.84 -4.17 -8.63
C GLU A 25 -10.65 -3.68 -7.43
N GLN A 26 -10.22 -2.58 -6.80
CA GLN A 26 -10.91 -1.99 -5.66
C GLN A 26 -10.80 -0.47 -5.68
N SER A 27 -11.93 0.22 -5.89
CA SER A 27 -12.00 1.69 -5.84
C SER A 27 -12.36 2.25 -4.46
N PHE A 28 -12.67 1.38 -3.49
CA PHE A 28 -13.17 1.72 -2.16
C PHE A 28 -14.50 2.51 -2.12
N ASP A 29 -15.18 2.70 -3.26
CA ASP A 29 -16.49 3.38 -3.36
C ASP A 29 -17.60 2.72 -2.50
N SER A 30 -17.47 1.42 -2.22
CA SER A 30 -18.35 0.70 -1.31
C SER A 30 -17.96 0.92 0.15
N LYS A 31 -18.94 1.17 1.03
CA LYS A 31 -18.73 1.16 2.50
C LYS A 31 -18.38 -0.23 3.05
N HIS A 32 -18.41 -1.26 2.20
CA HIS A 32 -18.06 -2.64 2.51
C HIS A 32 -16.78 -3.11 1.80
N ALA A 33 -16.05 -2.22 1.11
CA ALA A 33 -14.81 -2.55 0.40
C ALA A 33 -13.74 -3.23 1.28
N TRP A 34 -13.72 -2.91 2.58
CA TRP A 34 -12.84 -3.55 3.56
C TRP A 34 -13.13 -5.05 3.77
N ASN A 35 -14.29 -5.56 3.34
CA ASN A 35 -14.67 -6.96 3.53
C ASN A 35 -13.77 -7.90 2.73
N ASP A 36 -13.20 -7.40 1.63
CA ASP A 36 -12.30 -8.12 0.74
C ASP A 36 -10.90 -8.31 1.35
N PHE A 37 -10.58 -7.64 2.48
CA PHE A 37 -9.24 -7.63 3.06
C PHE A 37 -9.21 -8.28 4.45
N MET A 38 -8.27 -9.19 4.70
CA MET A 38 -7.89 -9.58 6.07
C MET A 38 -6.85 -8.57 6.57
N MET A 39 -7.04 -8.07 7.78
CA MET A 39 -6.20 -7.03 8.40
C MET A 39 -5.69 -7.55 9.74
N THR A 40 -4.46 -7.21 10.11
CA THR A 40 -3.85 -7.64 11.38
C THR A 40 -4.61 -7.12 12.61
N ASP A 41 -5.21 -5.93 12.49
CA ASP A 41 -5.95 -5.25 13.54
C ASP A 41 -6.97 -4.29 12.92
N LEU A 42 -8.21 -4.74 12.77
CA LEU A 42 -9.26 -3.97 12.07
C LEU A 42 -9.52 -2.56 12.67
N PRO A 43 -9.57 -2.35 14.00
CA PRO A 43 -9.59 -1.02 14.63
C PRO A 43 -8.60 0.03 14.11
N ALA A 44 -7.44 -0.37 13.59
CA ALA A 44 -6.44 0.58 13.07
C ALA A 44 -6.80 1.18 11.70
N TRP A 45 -7.86 0.68 11.03
CA TRP A 45 -8.19 1.01 9.64
C TRP A 45 -9.57 1.65 9.44
N GLU A 46 -9.67 2.58 8.50
CA GLU A 46 -10.93 3.26 8.14
C GLU A 46 -11.07 3.49 6.63
N ILE A 47 -12.31 3.45 6.10
CA ILE A 47 -12.61 3.92 4.74
C ILE A 47 -12.89 5.43 4.79
N LEU A 48 -11.86 6.24 4.54
CA LEU A 48 -11.96 7.70 4.51
C LEU A 48 -12.51 8.22 3.16
N ARG A 49 -12.99 9.46 3.15
CA ARG A 49 -13.46 10.15 1.93
C ARG A 49 -12.91 11.58 1.75
N PRO A 50 -11.59 11.79 1.61
CA PRO A 50 -11.02 13.10 1.28
C PRO A 50 -11.51 13.58 -0.10
N GLU A 51 -12.01 14.81 -0.17
CA GLU A 51 -12.39 15.53 -1.40
C GLU A 51 -13.39 14.82 -2.35
N GLY A 52 -14.00 13.72 -1.90
CA GLY A 52 -14.97 12.91 -2.66
C GLY A 52 -14.44 11.56 -3.13
N ASN A 53 -13.12 11.39 -3.24
CA ASN A 53 -12.50 10.09 -3.51
C ASN A 53 -12.52 9.24 -2.21
N ARG A 54 -12.63 7.92 -2.32
CA ARG A 54 -12.51 7.02 -1.15
C ARG A 54 -11.19 6.27 -1.16
N LEU A 55 -10.71 5.96 0.03
CA LEU A 55 -9.50 5.17 0.24
C LEU A 55 -9.58 4.40 1.55
N LEU A 56 -8.85 3.29 1.63
CA LEU A 56 -8.55 2.61 2.88
C LEU A 56 -7.33 3.27 3.53
N ALA A 57 -7.47 3.76 4.76
CA ALA A 57 -6.41 4.41 5.52
C ALA A 57 -6.07 3.61 6.79
N ILE A 58 -4.81 3.68 7.21
CA ILE A 58 -4.41 3.45 8.60
C ILE A 58 -4.65 4.77 9.34
N THR A 59 -5.49 4.76 10.37
CA THR A 59 -5.83 5.94 11.18
C THR A 59 -5.38 5.83 12.64
N GLY A 60 -5.13 4.60 13.12
CA GLY A 60 -4.64 4.32 14.47
C GLY A 60 -3.15 3.98 14.56
N LEU A 61 -2.70 3.75 15.80
CA LEU A 61 -1.68 2.72 16.03
C LEU A 61 -2.38 1.36 15.97
N SER A 62 -1.62 0.30 15.72
CA SER A 62 -2.13 -1.07 15.77
C SER A 62 -1.66 -1.78 17.04
N ASP A 63 -2.56 -2.57 17.63
CA ASP A 63 -2.29 -3.46 18.77
C ASP A 63 -1.70 -4.83 18.33
N TYR A 64 -1.47 -5.05 17.03
CA TYR A 64 -0.82 -6.25 16.51
C TYR A 64 0.69 -6.24 16.77
N GLU A 65 1.16 -7.25 17.49
CA GLU A 65 2.58 -7.55 17.70
C GLU A 65 3.09 -8.52 16.60
N PRO A 66 3.90 -8.06 15.62
CA PRO A 66 4.54 -8.95 14.66
C PRO A 66 5.64 -9.81 15.32
N PRO A 67 5.90 -11.04 14.84
CA PRO A 67 6.98 -11.90 15.35
C PRO A 67 8.39 -11.28 15.28
N HIS A 68 8.60 -10.32 14.37
CA HIS A 68 9.85 -9.60 14.13
C HIS A 68 9.58 -8.10 13.96
N ARG A 69 10.63 -7.26 14.03
CA ARG A 69 10.59 -5.79 14.23
C ARG A 69 9.42 -4.99 13.65
N SER A 70 8.99 -5.26 12.41
CA SER A 70 7.88 -4.60 11.71
C SER A 70 7.62 -5.33 10.36
N PRO A 71 6.50 -5.12 9.64
CA PRO A 71 5.42 -4.14 9.85
C PRO A 71 4.37 -4.49 10.92
N SER A 72 3.80 -3.46 11.55
CA SER A 72 2.70 -3.57 12.54
C SER A 72 1.30 -3.43 11.93
N ASN A 73 1.19 -3.06 10.66
CA ASN A 73 -0.08 -2.94 9.94
C ASN A 73 0.05 -3.72 8.63
N ILE A 74 -0.74 -4.78 8.48
CA ILE A 74 -0.76 -5.60 7.27
C ILE A 74 -2.22 -5.79 6.83
N SER A 75 -2.48 -5.67 5.53
CA SER A 75 -3.78 -5.87 4.90
C SER A 75 -3.58 -6.69 3.63
N LEU A 76 -4.25 -7.84 3.52
CA LEU A 76 -4.12 -8.81 2.41
C LEU A 76 -5.48 -9.12 1.81
N ILE A 77 -5.56 -9.36 0.51
CA ILE A 77 -6.81 -9.73 -0.17
C ILE A 77 -7.25 -11.13 0.30
N LYS A 78 -8.50 -11.29 0.72
CA LYS A 78 -9.07 -12.55 1.23
C LYS A 78 -9.32 -13.54 0.09
N GLY A 79 -8.94 -14.80 0.30
CA GLY A 79 -9.34 -15.91 -0.55
C GLY A 79 -8.73 -15.92 -1.95
N MET A 80 -7.71 -15.10 -2.20
CA MET A 80 -6.98 -15.04 -3.46
C MET A 80 -5.49 -15.27 -3.21
N THR A 81 -4.87 -16.04 -4.11
CA THR A 81 -3.42 -16.27 -4.18
C THR A 81 -3.02 -16.02 -5.62
N PHE A 82 -1.89 -15.33 -5.83
CA PHE A 82 -1.42 -14.94 -7.15
C PHE A 82 0.03 -15.39 -7.36
N GLY A 83 0.35 -15.89 -8.55
CA GLY A 83 1.69 -16.28 -8.97
C GLY A 83 2.48 -15.12 -9.56
N SER A 84 2.38 -14.91 -10.88
CA SER A 84 3.10 -13.84 -11.60
C SER A 84 2.15 -12.72 -11.97
N PHE A 85 2.25 -11.59 -11.26
CA PHE A 85 1.29 -10.49 -11.29
C PHE A 85 1.91 -9.14 -11.63
N VAL A 86 1.05 -8.18 -11.98
CA VAL A 86 1.33 -6.74 -12.00
C VAL A 86 0.44 -6.07 -10.95
N LEU A 87 1.07 -5.27 -10.08
CA LEU A 87 0.42 -4.41 -9.09
C LEU A 87 0.70 -2.94 -9.44
N GLU A 88 -0.34 -2.20 -9.83
CA GLU A 88 -0.41 -0.75 -9.71
C GLU A 88 -1.05 -0.42 -8.34
N VAL A 89 -0.68 0.68 -7.69
CA VAL A 89 -1.25 1.02 -6.36
C VAL A 89 -1.25 2.53 -6.07
N ASP A 90 -2.39 2.99 -5.54
CA ASP A 90 -2.63 4.34 -5.02
C ASP A 90 -2.15 4.39 -3.59
N ILE A 91 -1.31 5.36 -3.27
CA ILE A 91 -0.91 5.62 -1.89
C ILE A 91 -1.04 7.11 -1.59
N LEU A 92 -1.70 7.46 -0.50
CA LEU A 92 -1.75 8.82 0.02
C LEU A 92 -0.93 8.89 1.30
N GLN A 93 0.31 9.35 1.17
CA GLN A 93 1.26 9.45 2.27
C GLN A 93 0.96 10.70 3.14
N SER A 94 0.25 10.50 4.25
CA SER A 94 -0.18 11.57 5.16
C SER A 94 0.70 11.71 6.41
N GLY A 95 0.74 12.90 7.00
CA GLY A 95 1.45 13.18 8.26
C GLY A 95 0.88 14.44 8.93
N VAL A 96 1.10 14.67 10.23
CA VAL A 96 2.00 13.96 11.18
C VAL A 96 1.22 13.57 12.45
N LYS A 97 1.70 12.58 13.23
CA LYS A 97 1.10 12.18 14.52
C LYS A 97 0.92 13.39 15.45
N GLY A 98 -0.32 13.86 15.60
CA GLY A 98 -0.68 15.00 16.44
C GLY A 98 -0.77 16.37 15.74
N THR A 99 -0.54 16.46 14.42
CA THR A 99 -0.68 17.71 13.66
C THR A 99 -1.48 17.47 12.38
N PRO A 100 -2.68 18.06 12.23
CA PRO A 100 -3.43 18.02 10.97
C PRO A 100 -2.58 18.47 9.79
N ILE A 101 -2.66 17.76 8.66
CA ILE A 101 -1.80 17.97 7.48
C ILE A 101 -1.77 19.43 6.99
N LYS A 102 -2.91 20.13 7.10
CA LYS A 102 -3.07 21.55 6.77
C LYS A 102 -2.19 22.48 7.61
N GLU A 103 -2.02 22.18 8.90
CA GLU A 103 -1.20 22.99 9.81
C GLU A 103 0.29 22.70 9.58
N TYR A 104 0.67 21.43 9.43
CA TYR A 104 2.04 21.01 9.12
C TYR A 104 2.56 21.66 7.82
N MET A 105 1.73 21.71 6.77
CA MET A 105 2.05 22.38 5.50
C MET A 105 2.15 23.91 5.60
N THR A 106 1.58 24.54 6.64
CA THR A 106 1.78 25.98 6.91
C THR A 106 2.96 26.28 7.84
N GLN A 107 3.39 25.31 8.66
CA GLN A 107 4.45 25.49 9.65
C GLN A 107 5.85 25.26 9.08
N TYR A 108 6.00 24.39 8.07
CA TYR A 108 7.29 24.04 7.48
C TYR A 108 7.29 24.28 5.96
N SER A 109 7.99 25.34 5.52
CA SER A 109 8.18 25.65 4.09
C SER A 109 9.10 24.68 3.35
N ASP A 110 9.95 23.95 4.10
CA ASP A 110 10.73 22.81 3.62
C ASP A 110 10.22 21.52 4.30
N VAL A 111 9.29 20.84 3.64
CA VAL A 111 8.70 19.57 4.09
C VAL A 111 9.65 18.37 3.97
N ALA A 112 10.77 18.52 3.25
CA ALA A 112 11.79 17.48 3.10
C ALA A 112 12.64 17.37 4.37
N ASN A 113 12.99 18.50 4.99
CA ASN A 113 13.84 18.57 6.19
C ASN A 113 13.09 18.80 7.52
N ALA A 114 11.76 18.93 7.48
CA ALA A 114 10.93 19.09 8.68
C ALA A 114 11.08 17.93 9.70
N PRO A 115 11.18 18.21 11.03
CA PRO A 115 11.38 17.19 12.04
C PRO A 115 10.30 16.10 12.08
N GLY A 116 10.72 14.88 12.48
CA GLY A 116 9.80 13.76 12.77
C GLY A 116 9.33 12.93 11.57
N TYR A 117 9.97 13.04 10.39
CA TYR A 117 9.48 12.36 9.18
C TYR A 117 10.59 11.78 8.28
N ALA A 118 11.25 10.72 8.78
CA ALA A 118 12.21 9.89 8.05
C ALA A 118 11.54 8.65 7.45
N HIS A 119 11.10 7.72 8.30
CA HIS A 119 10.29 6.56 7.95
C HIS A 119 8.79 6.93 7.86
N ARG A 120 8.47 7.87 6.96
CA ARG A 120 7.12 7.92 6.37
C ARG A 120 7.17 6.95 5.18
N ASP A 121 6.29 5.95 5.14
CA ASP A 121 6.33 4.87 4.13
C ASP A 121 4.98 4.21 3.83
N HIS A 122 4.96 3.34 2.81
CA HIS A 122 3.96 2.31 2.55
C HIS A 122 4.66 0.97 2.24
N CYS A 123 4.01 -0.14 2.59
CA CYS A 123 4.52 -1.50 2.39
C CYS A 123 3.57 -2.32 1.50
N PHE A 124 4.07 -2.92 0.43
CA PHE A 124 3.30 -3.79 -0.47
C PHE A 124 3.77 -5.24 -0.34
N PHE A 125 2.92 -6.08 0.24
CA PHE A 125 3.24 -7.45 0.62
C PHE A 125 3.01 -8.43 -0.54
N PHE A 126 3.92 -9.39 -0.68
CA PHE A 126 3.84 -10.48 -1.65
C PHE A 126 4.58 -11.71 -1.12
N ARG A 127 4.38 -12.88 -1.75
CA ARG A 127 4.95 -14.16 -1.28
C ARG A 127 4.59 -14.48 0.19
N PHE A 128 3.51 -13.89 0.71
CA PHE A 128 3.07 -14.02 2.10
C PHE A 128 2.58 -15.44 2.37
N GLN A 129 3.17 -16.11 3.36
CA GLN A 129 2.79 -17.44 3.81
C GLN A 129 2.04 -17.34 5.15
N ASP A 130 2.63 -16.59 6.08
CA ASP A 130 2.24 -16.46 7.47
C ASP A 130 2.92 -15.20 8.08
N PRO A 131 2.64 -14.85 9.35
CA PRO A 131 3.24 -13.68 10.02
C PRO A 131 4.77 -13.66 10.18
N ALA A 132 5.50 -14.74 9.89
CA ALA A 132 6.96 -14.83 9.98
C ALA A 132 7.66 -15.07 8.62
N GLY A 133 6.92 -15.47 7.58
CA GLY A 133 7.43 -15.73 6.23
C GLY A 133 6.73 -14.93 5.13
N TYR A 134 7.29 -13.78 4.73
CA TYR A 134 6.78 -12.94 3.63
C TYR A 134 7.83 -12.01 3.00
N MET A 135 7.51 -11.42 1.86
CA MET A 135 8.31 -10.36 1.22
C MET A 135 7.49 -9.08 1.08
N TYR A 136 8.15 -7.93 1.02
CA TYR A 136 7.45 -6.67 0.73
C TYR A 136 8.32 -5.60 0.08
N ILE A 137 7.70 -4.78 -0.77
CA ILE A 137 8.28 -3.54 -1.28
C ILE A 137 8.00 -2.45 -0.25
N HIS A 138 9.05 -1.83 0.27
CA HIS A 138 8.98 -0.72 1.22
C HIS A 138 9.24 0.58 0.47
N VAL A 139 8.22 1.41 0.26
CA VAL A 139 8.38 2.74 -0.38
C VAL A 139 8.39 3.78 0.71
N ALA A 140 9.56 4.40 0.97
CA ALA A 140 9.72 5.42 2.02
C ALA A 140 10.23 6.75 1.46
N LYS A 141 9.99 7.85 2.20
CA LYS A 141 10.52 9.18 1.86
C LYS A 141 12.05 9.25 1.81
N HIS A 142 12.73 8.54 2.71
CA HIS A 142 14.19 8.47 2.78
C HIS A 142 14.64 7.01 2.80
N ALA A 143 15.78 6.71 2.18
CA ALA A 143 16.37 5.37 2.15
C ALA A 143 17.43 5.16 3.23
N ASP A 144 17.40 4.00 3.87
CA ASP A 144 18.46 3.51 4.77
C ASP A 144 18.55 1.97 4.69
N ASN A 145 19.20 1.31 5.65
CA ASN A 145 19.29 -0.16 5.65
C ASN A 145 17.95 -0.86 5.98
N ASN A 146 16.95 -0.12 6.48
CA ASN A 146 15.67 -0.63 6.98
C ASN A 146 14.45 -0.09 6.21
N ALA A 147 14.64 0.86 5.28
CA ALA A 147 13.59 1.51 4.51
C ALA A 147 14.01 1.84 3.06
N HIS A 148 13.01 1.97 2.18
CA HIS A 148 13.17 2.21 0.73
C HIS A 148 13.97 1.09 0.02
N ASN A 149 13.51 -0.16 0.15
CA ASN A 149 14.11 -1.35 -0.45
C ASN A 149 13.03 -2.44 -0.64
N VAL A 150 13.39 -3.58 -1.21
CA VAL A 150 12.55 -4.80 -1.19
C VAL A 150 13.09 -5.70 -0.09
N PHE A 151 12.25 -6.03 0.90
CA PHE A 151 12.65 -6.79 2.08
C PHE A 151 12.09 -8.21 2.04
N VAL A 152 12.84 -9.14 2.63
CA VAL A 152 12.36 -10.46 3.04
C VAL A 152 12.28 -10.52 4.57
N VAL A 153 11.27 -11.20 5.07
CA VAL A 153 11.06 -11.63 6.46
C VAL A 153 10.89 -13.15 6.40
N ASP A 154 11.81 -13.88 7.03
CA ASP A 154 11.94 -15.34 6.94
C ASP A 154 12.46 -15.84 8.29
N GLU A 155 11.54 -15.99 9.26
CA GLU A 155 11.82 -16.34 10.67
C GLU A 155 12.84 -15.41 11.38
N ALA A 156 13.00 -14.18 10.87
CA ALA A 156 13.98 -13.21 11.33
C ALA A 156 13.57 -11.75 11.07
N ASP A 157 14.29 -10.82 11.72
CA ASP A 157 14.25 -9.39 11.41
C ASP A 157 14.54 -9.13 9.92
N ARG A 158 13.79 -8.20 9.32
CA ARG A 158 13.80 -7.95 7.87
C ARG A 158 15.21 -7.74 7.30
N THR A 159 15.47 -8.33 6.14
CA THR A 159 16.73 -8.16 5.40
C THR A 159 16.44 -7.64 3.99
N PRO A 160 17.16 -6.63 3.48
CA PRO A 160 17.01 -6.15 2.11
C PRO A 160 17.52 -7.19 1.11
N ILE A 161 16.80 -7.42 0.02
CA ILE A 161 17.16 -8.39 -1.03
C ILE A 161 17.82 -7.75 -2.26
N THR A 162 18.10 -6.45 -2.24
CA THR A 162 18.73 -5.74 -3.36
C THR A 162 20.02 -5.01 -2.97
N ASP A 163 21.08 -5.22 -3.76
CA ASP A 163 22.37 -4.52 -3.60
C ASP A 163 22.28 -3.01 -3.91
N PHE A 164 21.23 -2.60 -4.61
CA PHE A 164 20.98 -1.21 -5.00
C PHE A 164 19.59 -0.74 -4.54
N ARG A 165 19.50 0.53 -4.13
CA ARG A 165 18.26 1.26 -3.86
C ARG A 165 18.38 2.72 -4.27
N THR A 166 17.27 3.30 -4.70
CA THR A 166 17.09 4.76 -4.83
C THR A 166 17.14 5.44 -3.45
N ILE A 167 17.32 6.77 -3.44
CA ILE A 167 17.62 7.55 -2.21
C ILE A 167 16.42 7.79 -1.28
N GLY A 168 15.23 7.33 -1.63
CA GLY A 168 13.97 7.87 -1.11
C GLY A 168 13.28 8.79 -2.12
N GLY A 169 12.06 9.20 -1.81
CA GLY A 169 11.35 10.27 -2.52
C GLY A 169 10.05 10.67 -1.84
N GLU A 170 9.71 11.96 -1.86
CA GLU A 170 8.35 12.40 -1.50
C GLU A 170 7.38 11.97 -2.60
N VAL A 171 6.81 10.78 -2.44
CA VAL A 171 5.71 10.31 -3.28
C VAL A 171 4.48 11.19 -3.02
N TRP A 172 4.06 11.85 -4.10
CA TRP A 172 2.80 12.56 -4.33
C TRP A 172 2.65 14.04 -3.91
N LYS A 173 2.27 14.84 -4.92
CA LYS A 173 1.49 16.08 -4.79
C LYS A 173 0.07 15.94 -5.40
N ASN A 174 -0.32 14.73 -5.82
CA ASN A 174 -1.63 14.42 -6.41
C ASN A 174 -1.83 12.88 -6.35
N PRO A 175 -2.99 12.31 -5.94
CA PRO A 175 -3.13 10.87 -5.69
C PRO A 175 -3.97 10.14 -6.76
N TYR A 176 -3.35 9.38 -7.69
CA TYR A 176 -4.10 8.60 -8.71
C TYR A 176 -3.42 7.30 -9.27
N CYS A 177 -4.21 6.22 -9.22
CA CYS A 177 -4.30 4.95 -9.97
C CYS A 177 -3.61 3.64 -9.44
N ALA A 178 -4.42 2.55 -9.38
CA ALA A 178 -4.20 1.41 -8.47
C ALA A 178 -4.97 0.10 -8.81
N ARG A 179 -4.36 -0.94 -9.41
CA ARG A 179 -5.06 -2.16 -9.92
C ARG A 179 -4.17 -3.41 -9.98
N TYR A 180 -4.78 -4.61 -9.95
CA TYR A 180 -4.05 -5.89 -9.86
C TYR A 180 -4.43 -6.90 -10.97
N ARG A 181 -3.41 -7.42 -11.69
CA ARG A 181 -3.60 -8.34 -12.82
C ARG A 181 -2.64 -9.53 -12.76
N GLU A 182 -3.12 -10.73 -13.08
CA GLU A 182 -2.30 -11.95 -13.19
C GLU A 182 -2.43 -12.56 -14.59
N ARG A 183 -1.45 -13.39 -14.95
CA ARG A 183 -1.42 -14.15 -16.20
C ARG A 183 -2.48 -15.25 -16.24
N ASP A 184 -3.21 -15.33 -17.35
CA ASP A 184 -4.21 -16.40 -17.55
C ASP A 184 -3.56 -17.81 -17.63
N GLY A 185 -4.09 -18.74 -16.85
CA GLY A 185 -3.96 -20.19 -17.10
C GLY A 185 -2.83 -20.96 -16.41
N CYS A 186 -2.28 -20.50 -15.29
CA CYS A 186 -1.35 -21.31 -14.48
C CYS A 186 -2.10 -22.18 -13.45
N PRO A 187 -1.88 -23.51 -13.37
CA PRO A 187 -2.42 -24.34 -12.29
C PRO A 187 -1.75 -24.00 -10.95
N LEU A 188 -2.56 -23.87 -9.90
CA LEU A 188 -2.07 -23.77 -8.52
C LEU A 188 -1.55 -25.13 -8.02
N PHE A 189 -0.52 -25.08 -7.19
CA PHE A 189 -0.02 -26.17 -6.33
C PHE A 189 -0.19 -25.75 -4.87
#